data_AF-R9JI80-F1
#
_entry.id   AF-R9JI80-F1
#
_cell.length_a   1.000
_cell.length_b   1.000
_cell.length_c   1.000
_cell.angle_alpha   90.00
_cell.angle_beta   90.00
_cell.angle_gamma   90.00
#
_symmetry.space_group_name_H-M   'P 1'
#
loop_
_entity.id
_entity.type
_entity.pdbx_description
1 polymer ?
#
loop_
_entity_poly.entity_id
_entity_poly.type
_entity_poly.pdbx_seq_one_letter_code
_entity_poly.pdbx_strand_id
1 'polypeptide(L)' 'NYFAWVRDFTIPTTNNLAERALRGVKTKMKVAGQFSSSRSANYYAKIRSCIETCRRNGINEITALYDTDLE' A
#
# COMPACT_ATOMS: atom_id res chain seq x y z
N ASN A 1 -6.46 15.89 8.78
CA ASN A 1 -7.72 16.26 9.45
C ASN A 1 -8.35 15.00 10.05
N TYR A 2 -7.99 14.62 11.28
CA TYR A 2 -8.39 13.34 11.91
C TYR A 2 -9.88 13.27 12.26
N PHE A 3 -10.53 14.42 12.45
CA PHE A 3 -11.93 14.53 12.87
C PHE A 3 -12.90 14.81 11.71
N ALA A 4 -12.51 14.53 10.46
CA ALA A 4 -13.36 14.75 9.29
C ALA A 4 -14.71 13.98 9.39
N TRP A 5 -14.70 12.81 10.02
CA TRP A 5 -15.88 11.98 10.26
C TRP A 5 -16.96 12.65 11.14
N VAL A 6 -16.60 13.67 11.94
CA VAL A 6 -17.57 14.43 12.76
C VAL A 6 -18.46 15.32 11.90
N ARG A 7 -17.97 15.71 10.72
CA ARG A 7 -18.71 16.54 9.75
C ARG A 7 -19.32 15.71 8.62
N ASP A 8 -18.74 14.55 8.33
CA ASP A 8 -19.17 13.65 7.26
C ASP A 8 -19.11 12.19 7.72
N PHE A 9 -20.29 11.62 8.03
CA PHE A 9 -20.43 10.26 8.53
C PHE A 9 -20.15 9.17 7.47
N THR A 10 -19.95 9.52 6.20
CA THR A 10 -19.51 8.57 5.17
C THR A 10 -18.04 8.19 5.34
N ILE A 11 -17.27 9.02 6.05
CA ILE A 11 -15.86 8.79 6.36
C ILE A 11 -15.76 7.89 7.60
N PRO A 12 -15.01 6.78 7.55
CA PRO A 12 -14.81 5.93 8.73
C PRO A 12 -14.10 6.68 9.86
N THR A 13 -14.48 6.37 11.09
CA THR A 13 -13.91 6.98 12.31
C THR A 13 -12.44 6.59 12.56
N THR A 14 -11.91 5.67 11.76
CA THR A 14 -10.55 5.16 11.90
C THR A 14 -9.76 5.25 10.60
N ASN A 15 -8.47 5.57 10.74
CA ASN A 15 -7.47 5.54 9.68
C ASN A 15 -6.70 4.19 9.61
N ASN A 16 -7.16 3.16 10.33
CA ASN A 16 -6.47 1.87 10.48
C ASN A 16 -6.04 1.27 9.13
N LEU A 17 -6.86 1.42 8.09
CA LEU A 17 -6.54 0.92 6.75
C LEU A 17 -5.27 1.58 6.19
N ALA A 18 -5.18 2.91 6.28
CA ALA A 18 -4.02 3.67 5.81
C ALA A 18 -2.77 3.34 6.64
N GLU A 19 -2.91 3.25 7.97
CA GLU A 19 -1.78 2.89 8.84
C GLU A 19 -1.26 1.48 8.56
N ARG A 20 -2.15 0.51 8.34
CA ARG A 20 -1.78 -0.86 7.98
C ARG A 20 -1.03 -0.91 6.66
N ALA A 21 -1.47 -0.15 5.65
CA ALA A 21 -0.81 -0.08 4.35
C ALA A 21 0.65 0.44 4.48
N LEU A 22 0.86 1.47 5.31
CA LEU A 22 2.17 2.12 5.51
C LEU A 22 3.12 1.34 6.43
N ARG A 23 2.60 0.52 7.36
CA ARG A 23 3.41 -0.19 8.36
C ARG A 23 4.52 -1.05 7.74
N GLY A 24 4.21 -1.76 6.65
CA GLY A 24 5.19 -2.59 5.94
C GLY A 24 6.36 -1.79 5.36
N VAL A 25 6.07 -0.61 4.78
CA VAL A 25 7.09 0.31 4.25
C VAL A 25 8.01 0.78 5.37
N LYS A 26 7.44 1.25 6.49
CA LYS A 26 8.22 1.76 7.62
C LYS A 26 9.09 0.67 8.26
N THR A 27 8.56 -0.55 8.40
CA THR A 27 9.34 -1.69 8.87
C THR A 27 10.51 -2.00 7.94
N LYS A 28 10.30 -2.03 6.62
CA LYS A 28 11.37 -2.28 5.64
C LYS A 28 12.47 -1.22 5.71
N MET A 29 12.12 0.04 5.92
CA MET A 29 13.08 1.14 6.10
C MET A 29 13.89 1.04 7.40
N LYS A 30 13.30 0.47 8.47
CA LYS A 30 13.94 0.35 9.78
C LYS A 30 15.04 -0.73 9.81
N VAL A 31 14.93 -1.76 8.98
CA VAL A 31 15.88 -2.87 8.93
C VAL A 31 17.16 -2.45 8.19
N ALA A 32 18.34 -2.76 8.73
CA ALA A 32 19.63 -2.46 8.10
C ALA A 32 19.76 -3.15 6.72
N GLY A 33 20.30 -2.45 5.72
CA GLY A 33 20.34 -2.96 4.33
C GLY A 33 19.01 -2.81 3.58
N GLN A 34 18.25 -1.74 3.85
CA GLN A 34 16.93 -1.43 3.28
C GLN A 34 16.90 -1.22 1.74
N PHE A 35 16.24 -0.17 1.27
CA PHE A 35 16.27 0.18 -0.15
C PHE A 35 17.68 0.58 -0.57
N SER A 36 18.28 -0.22 -1.46
CA SER A 36 19.62 0.02 -2.03
C SER A 36 19.69 1.29 -2.88
N SER A 37 18.54 1.76 -3.39
CA SER A 37 18.41 3.00 -4.15
C SER A 37 16.96 3.51 -4.11
N SER A 38 16.74 4.77 -4.50
CA SER A 38 15.41 5.34 -4.71
C SER A 38 14.59 4.55 -5.74
N ARG A 39 15.26 4.00 -6.77
CA ARG A 39 14.65 3.14 -7.78
C ARG A 39 14.11 1.84 -7.17
N SER A 40 14.88 1.19 -6.31
CA SER A 40 14.45 -0.01 -5.58
C SER A 40 13.25 0.29 -4.66
N ALA A 41 13.24 1.46 -4.01
CA ALA A 41 12.11 1.92 -3.21
C ALA A 41 10.85 2.15 -4.06
N ASN A 42 11.02 2.72 -5.26
CA ASN A 42 9.91 2.95 -6.19
C ASN A 42 9.31 1.63 -6.68
N TYR A 43 10.13 0.64 -7.06
CA TYR A 43 9.65 -0.69 -7.42
C TYR A 43 8.86 -1.34 -6.29
N TYR A 44 9.38 -1.28 -5.06
CA TYR A 44 8.67 -1.79 -3.89
C TYR A 44 7.32 -1.10 -3.68
N ALA A 45 7.28 0.23 -3.81
CA ALA A 45 6.06 1.02 -3.67
C ALA A 45 5.02 0.66 -4.76
N LYS A 46 5.44 0.48 -6.02
CA LYS A 46 4.57 0.06 -7.12
C LYS A 46 3.95 -1.32 -6.87
N ILE A 47 4.78 -2.32 -6.57
CA ILE A 47 4.33 -3.70 -6.30
C ILE A 47 3.33 -3.72 -5.14
N ARG A 48 3.64 -3.01 -4.04
CA ARG A 48 2.73 -2.92 -2.89
C ARG A 48 1.41 -2.23 -3.22
N SER A 49 1.45 -1.18 -4.04
CA SER A 49 0.24 -0.46 -4.46
C SER A 49 -0.65 -1.34 -5.34
N CYS A 50 -0.06 -2.11 -6.26
CA CYS A 50 -0.79 -3.09 -7.08
C CYS A 50 -1.47 -4.15 -6.20
N ILE A 51 -0.72 -4.81 -5.31
CA ILE A 51 -1.26 -5.84 -4.41
C ILE A 51 -2.40 -5.30 -3.53
N GLU A 52 -2.22 -4.12 -2.94
CA GLU A 52 -3.25 -3.49 -2.11
C GLU A 52 -4.52 -3.17 -2.92
N THR A 53 -4.35 -2.74 -4.17
CA THR A 53 -5.46 -2.46 -5.09
C THR A 53 -6.20 -3.74 -5.45
N CYS A 54 -5.48 -4.83 -5.76
CA CYS A 54 -6.07 -6.13 -6.07
C CYS A 54 -6.91 -6.64 -4.89
N ARG A 55 -6.33 -6.62 -3.68
CA ARG A 55 -7.02 -7.06 -2.46
C ARG A 55 -8.29 -6.26 -2.17
N ARG A 56 -8.27 -4.95 -2.38
CA ARG A 56 -9.45 -4.09 -2.19
C ARG A 56 -10.58 -4.39 -3.17
N ASN A 57 -10.25 -4.88 -4.36
CA ASN A 57 -11.20 -5.21 -5.41
C ASN A 57 -11.53 -6.71 -5.50
N GLY A 58 -11.01 -7.54 -4.59
CA GLY A 58 -11.23 -9.00 -4.62
C GLY A 58 -10.55 -9.71 -5.80
N ILE A 59 -9.54 -9.08 -6.41
CA ILE A 59 -8.79 -9.63 -7.54
C ILE A 59 -7.61 -10.43 -7.00
N ASN A 60 -7.33 -11.58 -7.62
CA ASN A 60 -6.16 -12.38 -7.28
C ASN A 60 -4.87 -11.60 -7.56
N GLU A 61 -4.09 -11.32 -6.52
CA GLU A 61 -2.89 -10.49 -6.63
C GLU A 61 -1.78 -11.12 -7.48
N ILE A 62 -1.71 -12.46 -7.53
CA ILE A 62 -0.69 -13.18 -8.31
C ILE A 62 -1.01 -13.05 -9.79
N THR A 63 -2.28 -13.28 -10.17
CA THR A 63 -2.73 -13.11 -11.55
C THR A 63 -2.52 -11.68 -12.04
N ALA A 64 -2.87 -10.68 -11.23
CA ALA A 64 -2.69 -9.28 -11.61
C ALA A 64 -1.22 -8.89 -11.79
N LEU A 65 -0.32 -9.44 -10.97
CA LEU A 65 1.12 -9.21 -11.13
C LEU A 65 1.66 -9.81 -12.43
N TYR A 66 1.22 -11.02 -12.81
CA TYR A 66 1.61 -11.63 -14.08
C TYR A 66 1.08 -10.87 -15.30
N ASP A 67 -0.12 -10.33 -15.21
CA ASP A 67 -0.74 -9.55 -16.29
C ASP A 67 -0.01 -8.21 -16.53
N THR A 68 0.48 -7.58 -15.45
CA THR A 68 1.22 -6.30 -15.54
C THR A 68 2.60 -6.44 -16.19
N ASP A 69 3.19 -7.64 -16.21
CA ASP A 69 4.49 -7.91 -16.86
C ASP A 69 4.34 -8.20 -18.37
N LEU A 70 3.10 -8.30 -18.89
CA LEU A 70 2.78 -8.56 -20.29
C LEU A 70 2.42 -7.28 -21.09
N GLU A 71 2.34 -6.12 -20.43
CA GLU A 71 2.22 -4.78 -21.05
C GLU A 71 3.55 -4.01 -21.06
#